data_AF-A0AAP0P7Q6-F1
#
_entry.id   AF-A0AAP0P7Q6-F1
#
_cell.length_a   1.000
_cell.length_b   1.000
_cell.length_c   1.000
_cell.angle_alpha   90.00
_cell.angle_beta   90.00
_cell.angle_gamma   90.00
#
_symmetry.space_group_name_H-M   'P 1'
#
loop_
_entity.id
_entity.type
_entity.pdbx_description
1 polymer ?
#
loop_
_entity_poly.entity_id
_entity_poly.type
_entity_poly.pdbx_seq_one_letter_code
_entity_poly.pdbx_strand_id
1 'polypeptide(L)'
;MNIIDSSSMGAPVLLHQIFNTRHNNSLFLCPTHKRVHFCSSSNGCTLRSFLSTWHNKKIRWCQPRCCLSSKEAVVLEERCLRINGQDVLTDVPDNVVLTQLKTPSVFLGAISDEASSRHVFKLGVLRDARVLCLFRFKIWWMVPRMGNSGKDVPAETQMLLLESRGGDGSGGYEGEPFYVLFLPVLDSEFRSSLLGNSAEELLFCIESGDPGIVTSQTLEAIFMNSGNNPFDLMKQSMKMLEKHMGTFALRETKRMPGMLDYFGWCTWDAFYTDVNPQGIKDGLKSLSEGGTPARFLIIDDGWQDVGNEFQKEGEPLTEGSQFGGRLLSIKVNSKFHKKGNEPLNEAPSNLKDFVSWIRMEFGLKYVYVWHALMGYWGGVQPDAPETKKYKSNLRYPVQSPGVLANMRDIAMDCMEKYGVCTIDPAKVSEFYDDLHGYLVSQDVDGVKVDVQNILETIATGLGGRVLLTRHFQEALEKSIAKNFRDNSIICCMGQSTDSIYHSKRSAITRASDDYWPKDPTKQSLHIAAVAFNSIFLGEVVVPDWDMFYSKHHAAEFHAVARAIGGCGVYVRSGRDFSQHKPHSIM
;
A
#
# COMPACT_ATOMS: atom_id res chain seq x y z
N MET A 1 -3.81 23.31 19.21
CA MET A 1 -3.18 22.24 18.40
C MET A 1 -3.64 22.39 16.97
N ASN A 2 -2.95 23.25 16.22
CA ASN A 2 -3.06 23.35 14.77
C ASN A 2 -1.66 23.00 14.24
N ILE A 3 -1.39 21.70 14.08
CA ILE A 3 -0.38 21.30 13.10
C ILE A 3 -1.17 21.31 11.79
N ILE A 4 -0.89 22.34 11.00
CA ILE A 4 -1.64 22.72 9.81
C ILE A 4 -1.29 21.74 8.68
N ASP A 5 -2.34 21.17 8.10
CA ASP A 5 -2.56 21.08 6.66
C ASP A 5 -1.32 21.19 5.78
N SER A 6 -0.81 20.04 5.32
CA SER A 6 0.06 19.96 4.14
C SER A 6 -0.69 20.26 2.81
N SER A 7 -1.86 20.90 2.87
CA SER A 7 -2.76 21.11 1.73
C SER A 7 -2.66 22.48 1.07
N SER A 8 -1.55 23.22 1.24
CA SER A 8 -1.43 24.50 0.52
C SER A 8 -1.20 24.35 -0.99
N MET A 9 -1.02 23.13 -1.54
CA MET A 9 -1.22 22.83 -2.97
C MET A 9 -1.57 21.35 -3.20
N GLY A 10 -2.66 21.03 -3.94
CA GLY A 10 -2.71 19.71 -4.61
C GLY A 10 -4.05 19.06 -4.97
N ALA A 11 -5.23 19.54 -4.54
CA ALA A 11 -6.49 18.90 -4.92
C ALA A 11 -6.76 18.88 -6.46
N PRO A 12 -6.54 19.99 -7.21
CA PRO A 12 -6.70 19.99 -8.68
C PRO A 12 -5.63 19.14 -9.39
N VAL A 13 -4.41 19.09 -8.82
CA VAL A 13 -3.27 18.37 -9.39
C VAL A 13 -3.49 16.86 -9.30
N LEU A 14 -4.02 16.37 -8.18
CA LEU A 14 -4.24 14.94 -7.95
C LEU A 14 -5.45 14.40 -8.75
N LEU A 15 -6.52 15.19 -8.92
CA LEU A 15 -7.61 14.84 -9.83
C LEU A 15 -7.16 14.80 -11.31
N HIS A 16 -6.29 15.75 -11.71
CA HIS A 16 -5.64 15.71 -13.02
C HIS A 16 -4.65 14.54 -13.15
N GLN A 17 -4.08 14.07 -12.03
CA GLN A 17 -3.27 12.85 -11.98
C GLN A 17 -4.11 11.58 -12.19
N ILE A 18 -5.35 11.52 -11.72
CA ILE A 18 -6.21 10.34 -11.92
C ILE A 18 -6.89 10.35 -13.29
N PHE A 19 -7.54 11.45 -13.66
CA PHE A 19 -8.34 11.55 -14.88
C PHE A 19 -7.72 12.56 -15.87
N ASN A 20 -7.33 12.10 -17.05
CA ASN A 20 -7.06 13.00 -18.18
C ASN A 20 -8.40 13.52 -18.70
N THR A 21 -8.85 14.67 -18.22
CA THR A 21 -10.21 15.21 -18.48
C THR A 21 -10.40 15.78 -19.89
N ARG A 22 -9.45 15.59 -20.81
CA ARG A 22 -9.58 15.98 -22.21
C ARG A 22 -9.77 14.74 -23.09
N HIS A 23 -11.05 14.46 -23.36
CA HIS A 23 -11.61 13.48 -24.31
C HIS A 23 -11.92 12.07 -23.77
N ASN A 24 -13.20 11.69 -23.92
CA ASN A 24 -13.88 10.41 -23.64
C ASN A 24 -14.20 10.05 -22.17
N ASN A 25 -15.45 10.34 -21.78
CA ASN A 25 -16.11 9.99 -20.51
C ASN A 25 -16.41 8.48 -20.30
N SER A 26 -15.63 7.56 -20.88
CA SER A 26 -15.78 6.12 -20.61
C SER A 26 -14.70 5.65 -19.64
N LEU A 27 -15.09 5.38 -18.40
CA LEU A 27 -14.26 4.70 -17.39
C LEU A 27 -13.60 3.45 -18.01
N PHE A 28 -12.29 3.27 -17.81
CA PHE A 28 -11.48 2.20 -18.43
C PHE A 28 -12.10 0.80 -18.30
N LEU A 29 -12.63 0.48 -17.12
CA LEU A 29 -13.26 -0.82 -16.81
C LEU A 29 -14.80 -0.82 -16.93
N CYS A 30 -15.40 0.25 -17.45
CA CYS A 30 -16.85 0.31 -17.62
C CYS A 30 -17.22 -0.14 -19.04
N PRO A 31 -18.10 -1.15 -19.20
CA PRO A 31 -18.58 -1.56 -20.51
C PRO A 31 -19.21 -0.37 -21.23
N THR A 32 -18.78 -0.07 -22.45
CA THR A 32 -19.35 1.01 -23.26
C THR A 32 -20.72 0.64 -23.83
N HIS A 33 -21.68 0.09 -23.06
CA HIS A 33 -23.07 -0.03 -23.52
C HIS A 33 -24.13 0.00 -22.40
N LYS A 34 -25.18 0.78 -22.71
CA LYS A 34 -26.48 1.01 -22.03
C LYS A 34 -26.46 2.01 -20.86
N ARG A 35 -26.79 3.27 -21.20
CA ARG A 35 -27.45 4.21 -20.27
C ARG A 35 -28.65 3.51 -19.64
N VAL A 36 -28.54 3.11 -18.38
CA VAL A 36 -29.71 2.76 -17.58
C VAL A 36 -30.36 4.07 -17.17
N HIS A 37 -31.45 4.44 -17.86
CA HIS A 37 -32.33 5.48 -17.38
C HIS A 37 -32.99 5.01 -16.08
N PHE A 38 -32.57 5.55 -14.95
CA PHE A 38 -33.35 5.46 -13.72
C PHE A 38 -34.60 6.33 -13.89
N CYS A 39 -35.73 5.70 -14.18
CA CYS A 39 -37.02 6.34 -14.11
C CYS A 39 -37.44 6.35 -12.63
N SER A 40 -37.53 7.53 -12.04
CA SER A 40 -38.07 7.71 -10.69
C SER A 40 -39.58 7.46 -10.71
N SER A 41 -40.03 6.34 -10.17
CA SER A 41 -41.40 6.23 -9.67
C SER A 41 -41.36 5.99 -8.16
N SER A 42 -41.78 7.02 -7.45
CA SER A 42 -42.21 6.97 -6.06
C SER A 42 -43.32 5.94 -5.90
N ASN A 43 -43.12 4.92 -5.07
CA ASN A 43 -44.11 4.43 -4.10
C ASN A 43 -43.47 3.40 -3.17
N GLY A 44 -43.66 3.61 -1.87
CA GLY A 44 -43.07 2.82 -0.82
C GLY A 44 -43.58 1.38 -0.78
N CYS A 45 -42.69 0.45 -0.49
CA CYS A 45 -43.02 -0.86 0.03
C CYS A 45 -41.88 -1.34 0.95
N THR A 46 -42.28 -1.77 2.13
CA THR A 46 -41.46 -2.14 3.29
C THR A 46 -40.58 -3.37 3.07
N LEU A 47 -39.38 -3.32 3.67
CA LEU A 47 -38.32 -4.31 3.62
C LEU A 47 -38.66 -5.61 4.40
N ARG A 48 -39.54 -6.47 3.87
CA ARG A 48 -39.77 -7.85 4.36
C ARG A 48 -40.29 -8.75 3.23
N SER A 49 -39.43 -9.23 2.33
CA SER A 49 -39.72 -10.44 1.51
C SER A 49 -38.53 -11.06 0.75
N PHE A 50 -37.27 -10.67 0.96
CA PHE A 50 -36.14 -11.18 0.16
C PHE A 50 -35.44 -12.45 0.70
N LEU A 51 -36.15 -13.29 1.47
CA LEU A 51 -35.59 -14.55 1.99
C LEU A 51 -36.60 -15.71 1.87
N SER A 52 -36.94 -16.10 0.64
CA SER A 52 -37.34 -17.49 0.34
C SER A 52 -37.48 -17.69 -1.17
N THR A 53 -36.39 -18.05 -1.87
CA THR A 53 -36.40 -18.88 -3.10
C THR A 53 -34.97 -19.06 -3.61
N TRP A 54 -34.13 -19.73 -2.82
CA TRP A 54 -32.84 -20.24 -3.30
C TRP A 54 -32.65 -21.69 -2.84
N HIS A 55 -33.57 -22.56 -3.22
CA HIS A 55 -33.40 -24.01 -3.15
C HIS A 55 -33.87 -24.62 -4.48
N ASN A 56 -33.01 -25.47 -5.05
CA ASN A 56 -33.20 -26.30 -6.25
C ASN A 56 -33.15 -25.62 -7.63
N LYS A 57 -31.92 -25.32 -8.10
CA LYS A 57 -31.54 -25.64 -9.49
C LYS A 57 -30.13 -26.24 -9.51
N LYS A 58 -30.04 -27.55 -9.79
CA LYS A 58 -28.80 -28.22 -10.20
C LYS A 58 -28.36 -27.61 -11.53
N ILE A 59 -27.34 -26.77 -11.50
CA ILE A 59 -26.64 -26.31 -12.71
C ILE A 59 -25.70 -27.44 -13.13
N ARG A 60 -26.05 -28.13 -14.23
CA ARG A 60 -25.13 -29.03 -14.93
C ARG A 60 -24.07 -28.17 -15.61
N TRP A 61 -22.82 -28.33 -15.19
CA TRP A 61 -21.66 -27.79 -15.89
C TRP A 61 -21.49 -28.54 -17.21
N CYS A 62 -21.93 -27.93 -18.31
CA CYS A 62 -21.48 -28.33 -19.63
C CYS A 62 -20.06 -27.78 -19.82
N GLN A 63 -19.06 -28.68 -19.88
CA GLN A 63 -17.72 -28.34 -20.35
C GLN A 63 -17.82 -27.76 -21.77
N PRO A 64 -17.31 -26.55 -22.04
CA PRO A 64 -17.08 -26.13 -23.40
C PRO A 64 -15.99 -27.02 -24.00
N ARG A 65 -16.27 -27.59 -25.17
CA ARG A 65 -15.28 -28.29 -25.98
C ARG A 65 -14.09 -27.37 -26.20
N CYS A 66 -12.92 -27.85 -25.83
CA CYS A 66 -11.63 -27.25 -26.10
C CYS A 66 -11.43 -27.18 -27.63
N CYS A 67 -11.79 -26.06 -28.25
CA CYS A 67 -11.26 -25.71 -29.56
C CYS A 67 -9.82 -25.26 -29.33
N LEU A 68 -8.87 -26.08 -29.79
CA LEU A 68 -7.45 -25.77 -29.85
C LEU A 68 -7.26 -24.50 -30.72
N SER A 69 -7.23 -23.34 -30.09
CA SER A 69 -6.77 -22.09 -30.70
C SER A 69 -5.25 -22.18 -30.86
N SER A 70 -4.76 -21.88 -32.05
CA SER A 70 -3.34 -21.70 -32.36
C SER A 70 -2.69 -20.76 -31.35
N LYS A 71 -1.53 -21.15 -30.82
CA LYS A 71 -0.73 -20.45 -29.78
C LYS A 71 -0.80 -18.92 -29.91
N GLU A 72 -1.35 -18.26 -28.89
CA GLU A 72 -1.25 -16.82 -28.63
C GLU A 72 0.23 -16.48 -28.35
N ALA A 73 1.01 -16.26 -29.41
CA ALA A 73 2.43 -15.98 -29.29
C ALA A 73 2.66 -14.47 -29.26
N VAL A 74 3.35 -13.99 -28.23
CA VAL A 74 4.00 -12.69 -28.24
C VAL A 74 5.21 -12.79 -29.14
N VAL A 75 5.36 -11.88 -30.10
CA VAL A 75 6.46 -11.89 -31.05
C VAL A 75 7.07 -10.50 -31.20
N LEU A 76 8.39 -10.43 -31.27
CA LEU A 76 9.12 -9.23 -31.65
C LEU A 76 9.61 -9.40 -33.09
N GLU A 77 8.96 -8.71 -34.03
CA GLU A 77 9.23 -8.79 -35.47
C GLU A 77 9.21 -7.39 -36.07
N GLU A 78 10.12 -7.08 -36.99
CA GLU A 78 10.14 -5.80 -37.71
C GLU A 78 10.17 -4.57 -36.79
N ARG A 79 10.79 -4.68 -35.60
CA ARG A 79 10.77 -3.64 -34.55
C ARG A 79 9.37 -3.34 -33.99
N CYS A 80 8.45 -4.29 -34.10
CA CYS A 80 7.12 -4.24 -33.50
C CYS A 80 6.94 -5.40 -32.52
N LEU A 81 6.44 -5.09 -31.32
CA LEU A 81 5.98 -6.09 -30.36
C LEU A 81 4.52 -6.42 -30.67
N ARG A 82 4.29 -7.62 -31.19
CA ARG A 82 2.99 -8.10 -31.66
C ARG A 82 2.39 -9.11 -30.69
N ILE A 83 1.09 -8.96 -30.41
CA ILE A 83 0.28 -9.91 -29.65
C ILE A 83 -0.98 -10.20 -30.44
N ASN A 84 -1.25 -11.47 -30.73
CA ASN A 84 -2.40 -11.89 -31.54
C ASN A 84 -2.47 -11.18 -32.91
N GLY A 85 -1.31 -10.90 -33.51
CA GLY A 85 -1.20 -10.21 -34.79
C GLY A 85 -1.43 -8.69 -34.73
N GLN A 86 -1.62 -8.11 -33.54
CA GLN A 86 -1.74 -6.66 -33.35
C GLN A 86 -0.45 -6.05 -32.80
N ASP A 87 -0.03 -4.92 -33.36
CA ASP A 87 1.09 -4.13 -32.86
C ASP A 87 0.71 -3.47 -31.54
N VAL A 88 1.37 -3.89 -30.45
CA VAL A 88 1.21 -3.32 -29.10
C VAL A 88 2.23 -2.21 -28.84
N LEU A 89 3.46 -2.40 -29.29
CA LEU A 89 4.50 -1.39 -29.32
C LEU A 89 5.14 -1.37 -30.70
N THR A 90 5.44 -0.17 -31.20
CA THR A 90 6.16 0.04 -32.47
C THR A 90 7.51 0.66 -32.20
N ASP A 91 8.43 0.65 -33.17
CA ASP A 91 9.79 1.21 -33.01
C ASP A 91 10.53 0.70 -31.76
N VAL A 92 10.42 -0.61 -31.52
CA VAL A 92 11.13 -1.34 -30.48
C VAL A 92 12.63 -1.35 -30.83
N PRO A 93 13.51 -0.85 -29.95
CA PRO A 93 14.96 -0.87 -30.19
C PRO A 93 15.57 -2.27 -30.26
N ASP A 94 16.68 -2.41 -30.98
CA ASP A 94 17.34 -3.71 -31.19
C ASP A 94 18.01 -4.28 -29.92
N ASN A 95 18.24 -3.43 -28.91
CA ASN A 95 18.79 -3.84 -27.62
C ASN A 95 17.72 -4.33 -26.63
N VAL A 96 16.44 -4.33 -27.01
CA VAL A 96 15.36 -4.94 -26.22
C VAL A 96 15.40 -6.45 -26.38
N VAL A 97 15.35 -7.16 -25.26
CA VAL A 97 15.41 -8.62 -25.21
C VAL A 97 14.04 -9.17 -24.81
N LEU A 98 13.58 -10.18 -25.54
CA LEU A 98 12.36 -10.93 -25.23
C LEU A 98 12.75 -12.33 -24.75
N THR A 99 12.42 -12.64 -23.50
CA THR A 99 12.65 -13.94 -22.88
C THR A 99 11.33 -14.71 -22.78
N GLN A 100 11.16 -15.72 -23.63
CA GLN A 100 9.93 -16.50 -23.73
C GLN A 100 9.78 -17.48 -22.55
N LEU A 101 8.59 -17.54 -21.94
CA LEU A 101 8.27 -18.57 -20.96
C LEU A 101 7.58 -19.78 -21.63
N LYS A 102 7.41 -20.87 -20.88
CA LYS A 102 6.65 -22.06 -21.35
C LYS A 102 5.16 -21.77 -21.58
N THR A 103 4.70 -20.61 -21.14
CA THR A 103 3.36 -20.02 -21.26
C THR A 103 3.36 -18.90 -22.31
N PRO A 104 2.20 -18.38 -22.74
CA PRO A 104 2.14 -17.24 -23.67
C PRO A 104 2.71 -15.93 -23.09
N SER A 105 2.98 -15.88 -21.78
CA SER A 105 3.65 -14.76 -21.12
C SER A 105 5.14 -14.68 -21.47
N VAL A 106 5.70 -13.48 -21.43
CA VAL A 106 7.12 -13.22 -21.70
C VAL A 106 7.71 -12.29 -20.65
N PHE A 107 9.03 -12.28 -20.56
CA PHE A 107 9.77 -11.21 -19.93
C PHE A 107 10.39 -10.30 -20.99
N LEU A 108 10.37 -9.00 -20.72
CA LEU A 108 11.08 -7.98 -21.49
C LEU A 108 12.25 -7.45 -20.67
N GLY A 109 13.39 -7.29 -21.33
CA GLY A 109 14.62 -6.75 -20.78
C GLY A 109 15.35 -5.88 -21.81
N ALA A 110 16.54 -5.40 -21.45
CA ALA A 110 17.40 -4.66 -22.36
C ALA A 110 18.88 -4.76 -21.98
N ILE A 111 19.74 -4.51 -22.97
CA ILE A 111 21.20 -4.50 -22.83
C ILE A 111 21.72 -3.08 -23.11
N SER A 112 22.75 -2.67 -22.37
CA SER A 112 23.49 -1.43 -22.52
C SER A 112 24.98 -1.74 -22.70
N ASP A 113 25.69 -0.86 -23.39
CA ASP A 113 27.16 -0.94 -23.51
C ASP A 113 27.86 -0.45 -22.23
N GLU A 114 27.16 0.29 -21.38
CA GLU A 114 27.69 0.85 -20.14
C GLU A 114 27.09 0.17 -18.91
N ALA A 115 27.91 -0.02 -17.88
CA ALA A 115 27.44 -0.47 -16.57
C ALA A 115 27.00 0.72 -15.72
N SER A 116 25.80 0.66 -15.15
CA SER A 116 25.25 1.70 -14.27
C SER A 116 24.37 1.09 -13.18
N SER A 117 24.26 1.80 -12.06
CA SER A 117 23.29 1.49 -10.98
C SER A 117 21.87 1.90 -11.33
N ARG A 118 21.72 2.68 -12.41
CA ARG A 118 20.43 3.11 -12.95
C ARG A 118 20.48 3.21 -14.47
N HIS A 119 19.54 2.54 -15.13
CA HIS A 119 19.32 2.64 -16.57
C HIS A 119 17.89 3.07 -16.88
N VAL A 120 17.69 3.77 -17.99
CA VAL A 120 16.38 4.03 -18.58
C VAL A 120 16.43 3.58 -20.02
N PHE A 121 15.66 2.56 -20.35
CA PHE A 121 15.60 1.95 -21.68
C PHE A 121 14.28 2.27 -22.36
N LYS A 122 14.31 2.46 -23.67
CA LYS A 122 13.11 2.54 -24.50
C LYS A 122 12.60 1.13 -24.80
N LEU A 123 11.31 0.88 -24.55
CA LEU A 123 10.64 -0.35 -25.00
C LEU A 123 10.06 -0.19 -26.40
N GLY A 124 9.59 1.01 -26.73
CA GLY A 124 8.95 1.30 -28.01
C GLY A 124 8.00 2.48 -27.88
N VAL A 125 7.26 2.74 -28.94
CA VAL A 125 6.25 3.78 -29.07
C VAL A 125 4.87 3.17 -28.84
N LEU A 126 4.11 3.79 -27.94
CA LEU A 126 2.75 3.40 -27.58
C LEU A 126 1.77 4.51 -27.98
N ARG A 127 0.97 4.26 -29.03
CA ARG A 127 0.00 5.21 -29.58
C ARG A 127 -1.40 4.62 -29.62
N ASP A 128 -2.40 5.50 -29.59
CA ASP A 128 -3.81 5.17 -29.78
C ASP A 128 -4.28 4.00 -28.88
N ALA A 129 -3.82 4.02 -27.63
CA ALA A 129 -3.83 2.89 -26.71
C ALA A 129 -4.48 3.30 -25.39
N ARG A 130 -5.64 2.72 -25.03
CA ARG A 130 -6.25 2.98 -23.72
C ARG A 130 -5.40 2.29 -22.65
N VAL A 131 -4.87 3.05 -21.69
CA VAL A 131 -4.05 2.51 -20.60
C VAL A 131 -4.60 2.87 -19.23
N LEU A 132 -4.45 1.94 -18.28
CA LEU A 132 -4.57 2.13 -16.85
C LEU A 132 -3.21 1.84 -16.21
N CYS A 133 -2.62 2.85 -15.57
CA CYS A 133 -1.39 2.74 -14.82
C CYS A 133 -1.69 2.78 -13.32
N LEU A 134 -1.01 1.96 -12.51
CA LEU A 134 -0.85 2.20 -11.09
C LEU A 134 0.58 2.68 -10.86
N PHE A 135 0.75 3.92 -10.41
CA PHE A 135 2.06 4.54 -10.25
C PHE A 135 2.23 5.14 -8.86
N ARG A 136 3.47 5.18 -8.38
CA ARG A 136 3.78 5.83 -7.10
C ARG A 136 3.84 7.34 -7.30
N PHE A 137 2.80 8.04 -6.83
CA PHE A 137 2.78 9.51 -6.88
C PHE A 137 3.55 10.15 -5.72
N LYS A 138 3.84 9.38 -4.67
CA LYS A 138 4.76 9.67 -3.57
C LYS A 138 5.55 8.39 -3.27
N ILE A 139 6.68 8.50 -2.57
CA ILE A 139 7.50 7.34 -2.18
C ILE A 139 6.69 6.22 -1.49
N TRP A 140 5.70 6.57 -0.67
CA TRP A 140 4.89 5.63 0.11
C TRP A 140 3.72 5.00 -0.66
N TRP A 141 3.16 5.72 -1.64
CA TRP A 141 1.77 5.53 -2.08
C TRP A 141 1.59 5.54 -3.60
N MET A 142 0.73 4.64 -4.07
CA MET A 142 0.24 4.56 -5.44
C MET A 142 -1.12 5.20 -5.62
N VAL A 143 -1.39 5.66 -6.84
CA VAL A 143 -2.72 6.03 -7.34
C VAL A 143 -2.87 5.58 -8.80
N PRO A 144 -4.11 5.41 -9.29
CA PRO A 144 -4.35 5.15 -10.71
C PRO A 144 -4.12 6.38 -11.58
N ARG A 145 -3.71 6.15 -12.83
CA ARG A 145 -3.69 7.11 -13.94
C ARG A 145 -4.28 6.45 -15.17
N MET A 146 -5.22 7.11 -15.85
CA MET A 146 -5.71 6.70 -17.16
C MET A 146 -5.10 7.54 -18.28
N GLY A 147 -4.87 6.93 -19.44
CA GLY A 147 -4.21 7.56 -20.58
C GLY A 147 -4.56 6.93 -21.93
N ASN A 148 -4.05 7.54 -23.00
CA ASN A 148 -4.29 7.09 -24.39
C ASN A 148 -2.98 6.83 -25.18
N SER A 149 -1.81 7.00 -24.56
CA SER A 149 -0.51 6.85 -25.23
C SER A 149 0.64 6.75 -24.21
N GLY A 150 1.86 6.48 -24.69
CA GLY A 150 3.07 6.39 -23.87
C GLY A 150 3.32 7.65 -23.03
N LYS A 151 2.98 8.86 -23.51
CA LYS A 151 3.19 10.11 -22.77
C LYS A 151 2.34 10.24 -21.50
N ASP A 152 1.26 9.48 -21.41
CA ASP A 152 0.36 9.51 -20.27
C ASP A 152 0.82 8.59 -19.12
N VAL A 153 1.86 7.77 -19.34
CA VAL A 153 2.42 6.83 -18.36
C VAL A 153 3.33 7.60 -17.39
N PRO A 154 2.95 7.77 -16.11
CA PRO A 154 3.77 8.52 -15.17
C PRO A 154 5.04 7.76 -14.80
N ALA A 155 6.06 8.50 -14.38
CA ALA A 155 7.22 7.90 -13.73
C ALA A 155 6.80 7.11 -12.49
N GLU A 156 7.53 6.03 -12.19
CA GLU A 156 7.22 5.11 -11.09
C GLU A 156 5.92 4.30 -11.28
N THR A 157 5.54 4.02 -12.53
CA THR A 157 4.45 3.08 -12.83
C THR A 157 4.88 1.65 -12.52
N GLN A 158 4.11 0.96 -11.67
CA GLN A 158 4.36 -0.42 -11.19
C GLN A 158 3.38 -1.45 -11.77
N MET A 159 2.35 -1.00 -12.47
CA MET A 159 1.44 -1.83 -13.24
C MET A 159 0.92 -0.97 -14.40
N LEU A 160 0.98 -1.50 -15.62
CA LEU A 160 0.30 -0.92 -16.77
C LEU A 160 -0.61 -1.98 -17.39
N LEU A 161 -1.89 -1.65 -17.51
CA LEU A 161 -2.89 -2.46 -18.19
C LEU A 161 -3.35 -1.72 -19.44
N LEU A 162 -3.07 -2.31 -20.59
CA LEU A 162 -3.47 -1.83 -21.90
C LEU A 162 -4.74 -2.55 -22.34
N GLU A 163 -5.72 -1.82 -22.86
CA GLU A 163 -6.86 -2.39 -23.58
C GLU A 163 -6.59 -2.25 -25.08
N SER A 164 -6.44 -3.38 -25.77
CA SER A 164 -6.35 -3.43 -27.22
C SER A 164 -7.72 -3.78 -27.81
N ARG A 165 -8.18 -2.96 -28.76
CA ARG A 165 -9.42 -3.22 -29.49
C ARG A 165 -9.05 -3.91 -30.80
N GLY A 166 -9.55 -5.12 -30.99
CA GLY A 166 -9.45 -5.86 -32.24
C GLY A 166 -10.07 -5.05 -33.38
N GLY A 167 -9.26 -4.37 -34.20
CA GLY A 167 -9.75 -3.63 -35.35
C GLY A 167 -8.67 -2.82 -36.05
N ASP A 168 -8.23 -3.33 -37.20
CA ASP A 168 -7.72 -2.50 -38.27
C ASP A 168 -8.79 -1.43 -38.61
N GLY A 169 -8.39 -0.17 -38.73
CA GLY A 169 -9.28 0.96 -39.03
C GLY A 169 -9.99 0.90 -40.40
N SER A 170 -10.13 -0.29 -40.98
CA SER A 170 -10.64 -0.60 -42.31
C SER A 170 -11.65 -1.74 -42.30
N GLY A 171 -12.69 -1.68 -41.47
CA GLY A 171 -13.92 -2.44 -41.73
C GLY A 171 -14.64 -3.01 -40.51
N GLY A 172 -15.54 -2.21 -39.92
CA GLY A 172 -16.88 -2.60 -39.46
C GLY A 172 -17.09 -3.72 -38.43
N TYR A 173 -16.08 -4.48 -38.02
CA TYR A 173 -16.20 -5.54 -37.01
C TYR A 173 -15.32 -5.21 -35.82
N GLU A 174 -15.93 -4.65 -34.76
CA GLU A 174 -15.30 -4.53 -33.44
C GLU A 174 -15.03 -5.94 -32.91
N GLY A 175 -13.76 -6.38 -32.95
CA GLY A 175 -13.34 -7.57 -32.20
C GLY A 175 -13.49 -7.33 -30.69
N GLU A 176 -13.73 -8.40 -29.93
CA GLU A 176 -13.76 -8.28 -28.47
C GLU A 176 -12.42 -7.71 -27.96
N PRO A 177 -12.45 -6.73 -27.04
CA PRO A 177 -11.22 -6.17 -26.51
C PRO A 177 -10.44 -7.24 -25.75
N PHE A 178 -9.12 -7.29 -25.95
CA PHE A 178 -8.22 -8.03 -25.09
C PHE A 178 -7.30 -7.07 -24.34
N TYR A 179 -6.74 -7.55 -23.25
CA TYR A 179 -5.90 -6.77 -22.37
C TYR A 179 -4.46 -7.28 -22.42
N VAL A 180 -3.51 -6.35 -22.32
CA VAL A 180 -2.09 -6.64 -22.16
C VAL A 180 -1.64 -6.03 -20.84
N LEU A 181 -1.10 -6.87 -19.97
CA LEU A 181 -0.61 -6.49 -18.66
C LEU A 181 0.92 -6.43 -18.70
N PHE A 182 1.47 -5.31 -18.24
CA PHE A 182 2.89 -5.09 -18.00
C PHE A 182 3.11 -4.91 -16.50
N LEU A 183 3.88 -5.81 -15.90
CA LEU A 183 4.29 -5.77 -14.50
C LEU A 183 5.81 -5.61 -14.44
N PRO A 184 6.33 -4.42 -14.09
CA PRO A 184 7.71 -4.24 -13.66
C PRO A 184 8.00 -5.14 -12.45
N VAL A 185 9.03 -5.99 -12.57
CA VAL A 185 9.44 -6.94 -11.52
C VAL A 185 10.86 -6.66 -11.02
N LEU A 186 11.33 -7.50 -10.10
CA LEU A 186 12.70 -7.47 -9.61
C LEU A 186 13.56 -8.41 -10.46
N ASP A 187 14.69 -7.91 -10.94
CA ASP A 187 15.71 -8.70 -11.63
C ASP A 187 17.03 -8.57 -10.86
N SER A 188 17.41 -9.64 -10.15
CA SER A 188 18.57 -9.67 -9.26
C SER A 188 18.51 -8.54 -8.21
N GLU A 189 19.49 -7.63 -8.15
CA GLU A 189 19.53 -6.50 -7.22
C GLU A 189 18.79 -5.25 -7.73
N PHE A 190 18.12 -5.31 -8.89
CA PHE A 190 17.48 -4.18 -9.54
C PHE A 190 15.96 -4.26 -9.47
N ARG A 191 15.33 -3.13 -9.15
CA ARG A 191 13.89 -2.96 -9.24
C ARG A 191 13.55 -2.17 -10.50
N SER A 192 12.53 -2.58 -11.23
CA SER A 192 12.07 -1.87 -12.42
C SER A 192 10.80 -1.02 -12.19
N SER A 193 10.62 0.01 -13.01
CA SER A 193 9.38 0.78 -13.17
C SER A 193 9.18 1.23 -14.61
N LEU A 194 7.94 1.51 -14.98
CA LEU A 194 7.59 2.11 -16.27
C LEU A 194 7.49 3.63 -16.15
N LEU A 195 7.74 4.30 -17.28
CA LEU A 195 7.54 5.73 -17.45
C LEU A 195 7.34 6.07 -18.92
N GLY A 196 6.68 7.20 -19.17
CA GLY A 196 6.43 7.77 -20.48
C GLY A 196 7.30 9.00 -20.77
N ASN A 197 7.28 9.45 -22.02
CA ASN A 197 7.84 10.76 -22.39
C ASN A 197 6.99 11.50 -23.45
N SER A 198 7.39 12.72 -23.79
CA SER A 198 6.68 13.57 -24.76
C SER A 198 6.67 13.03 -26.18
N ALA A 199 7.53 12.06 -26.51
CA ALA A 199 7.58 11.39 -27.81
C ALA A 199 6.64 10.17 -27.89
N GLU A 200 5.78 9.97 -26.87
CA GLU A 200 4.87 8.82 -26.76
C GLU A 200 5.59 7.48 -26.65
N GLU A 201 6.83 7.52 -26.18
CA GLU A 201 7.63 6.32 -25.92
C GLU A 201 7.26 5.75 -24.56
N LEU A 202 7.09 4.44 -24.51
CA LEU A 202 7.07 3.67 -23.28
C LEU A 202 8.52 3.29 -22.95
N LEU A 203 8.96 3.69 -21.76
CA LEU A 203 10.28 3.43 -21.23
C LEU A 203 10.17 2.55 -20.00
N PHE A 204 11.26 1.90 -19.63
CA PHE A 204 11.42 1.32 -18.31
C PHE A 204 12.74 1.74 -17.67
N CYS A 205 12.68 1.98 -16.37
CA CYS A 205 13.83 2.26 -15.53
C CYS A 205 14.17 1.00 -14.75
N ILE A 206 15.46 0.69 -14.61
CA ILE A 206 15.96 -0.24 -13.58
C ILE A 206 16.88 0.52 -12.64
N GLU A 207 16.81 0.22 -11.34
CA GLU A 207 17.69 0.85 -10.35
C GLU A 207 17.99 -0.08 -9.17
N SER A 208 19.25 -0.09 -8.73
CA SER A 208 19.72 -0.84 -7.56
C SER A 208 19.61 -0.06 -6.25
N GLY A 209 19.49 1.27 -6.30
CA GLY A 209 19.54 2.14 -5.11
C GLY A 209 20.92 2.22 -4.44
N ASP A 210 21.97 1.69 -5.09
CA ASP A 210 23.34 1.72 -4.62
C ASP A 210 24.30 1.99 -5.79
N PRO A 211 25.05 3.12 -5.80
CA PRO A 211 26.03 3.42 -6.84
C PRO A 211 27.10 2.34 -7.05
N GLY A 212 27.38 1.51 -6.04
CA GLY A 212 28.32 0.41 -6.14
C GLY A 212 27.78 -0.85 -6.82
N ILE A 213 26.45 -0.95 -7.00
CA ILE A 213 25.79 -2.10 -7.64
C ILE A 213 25.35 -1.68 -9.03
N VAL A 214 26.11 -2.12 -10.02
CA VAL A 214 25.95 -1.74 -11.42
C VAL A 214 25.66 -2.97 -12.29
N THR A 215 24.89 -2.78 -13.33
CA THR A 215 24.67 -3.78 -14.38
C THR A 215 24.76 -3.12 -15.74
N SER A 216 25.06 -3.89 -16.79
CA SER A 216 24.92 -3.47 -18.19
C SER A 216 23.72 -4.16 -18.86
N GLN A 217 23.00 -5.04 -18.18
CA GLN A 217 21.86 -5.76 -18.75
C GLN A 217 20.81 -6.11 -17.70
N THR A 218 19.59 -6.32 -18.18
CA THR A 218 18.49 -6.94 -17.45
C THR A 218 17.69 -7.76 -18.45
N LEU A 219 17.30 -8.98 -18.07
CA LEU A 219 16.61 -9.91 -18.96
C LEU A 219 15.16 -10.13 -18.56
N GLU A 220 14.83 -9.79 -17.31
CA GLU A 220 13.53 -10.05 -16.70
C GLU A 220 12.89 -8.80 -16.11
N ALA A 221 13.23 -7.60 -16.59
CA ALA A 221 12.74 -6.34 -16.00
C ALA A 221 11.20 -6.23 -15.96
N ILE A 222 10.50 -6.70 -17.00
CA ILE A 222 9.04 -6.55 -17.10
C ILE A 222 8.41 -7.88 -17.47
N PHE A 223 7.48 -8.35 -16.66
CA PHE A 223 6.62 -9.46 -17.00
C PHE A 223 5.44 -8.96 -17.84
N MET A 224 5.21 -9.60 -18.99
CA MET A 224 4.11 -9.28 -19.89
C MET A 224 3.22 -10.50 -20.12
N ASN A 225 1.91 -10.28 -20.09
CA ASN A 225 0.90 -11.31 -20.36
C ASN A 225 -0.35 -10.71 -21.00
N SER A 226 -1.16 -11.52 -21.66
CA SER A 226 -2.39 -11.06 -22.33
C SER A 226 -3.60 -11.94 -22.01
N GLY A 227 -4.81 -11.36 -22.09
CA GLY A 227 -6.05 -12.10 -21.91
C GLY A 227 -7.31 -11.23 -22.03
N ASN A 228 -8.47 -11.87 -22.06
CA ASN A 228 -9.75 -11.17 -22.36
C ASN A 228 -10.45 -10.60 -21.12
N ASN A 229 -10.00 -10.95 -19.91
CA ASN A 229 -10.52 -10.42 -18.65
C ASN A 229 -9.36 -9.88 -17.81
N PRO A 230 -9.37 -8.60 -17.43
CA PRO A 230 -8.23 -7.97 -16.76
C PRO A 230 -8.01 -8.49 -15.32
N PHE A 231 -9.07 -8.95 -14.64
CA PHE A 231 -8.97 -9.50 -13.29
C PHE A 231 -8.41 -10.92 -13.31
N ASP A 232 -8.91 -11.76 -14.23
CA ASP A 232 -8.33 -13.10 -14.42
C ASP A 232 -6.88 -13.02 -14.90
N LEU A 233 -6.59 -12.07 -15.81
CA LEU A 233 -5.24 -11.81 -16.31
C LEU A 233 -4.28 -11.46 -15.17
N MET A 234 -4.67 -10.53 -14.29
CA MET A 234 -3.87 -10.17 -13.12
C MET A 234 -3.65 -11.38 -12.20
N LYS A 235 -4.72 -12.11 -11.85
CA LYS A 235 -4.64 -13.30 -10.98
C LYS A 235 -3.71 -14.39 -11.54
N GLN A 236 -3.82 -14.71 -12.82
CA GLN A 236 -2.95 -15.73 -13.44
C GLN A 236 -1.50 -15.25 -13.56
N SER A 237 -1.29 -13.98 -13.88
CA SER A 237 0.05 -13.38 -13.95
C SER A 237 0.77 -13.43 -12.61
N MET A 238 0.07 -13.08 -11.52
CA MET A 238 0.65 -13.13 -10.18
C MET A 238 0.96 -14.57 -9.72
N LYS A 239 0.17 -15.58 -10.14
CA LYS A 239 0.49 -17.01 -9.94
C LYS A 239 1.77 -17.44 -10.65
N MET A 240 1.97 -16.98 -11.88
CA MET A 240 3.19 -17.27 -12.63
C MET A 240 4.41 -16.61 -11.96
N LEU A 241 4.27 -15.36 -11.53
CA LEU A 241 5.33 -14.62 -10.84
C LEU A 241 5.67 -15.20 -9.46
N GLU A 242 4.68 -15.63 -8.68
CA GLU A 242 4.92 -16.28 -7.37
C GLU A 242 5.82 -17.52 -7.56
N LYS A 243 5.50 -18.34 -8.57
CA LYS A 243 6.27 -19.55 -8.89
C LYS A 243 7.67 -19.24 -9.44
N HIS A 244 7.79 -18.18 -10.24
CA HIS A 244 9.06 -17.80 -10.87
C HIS A 244 10.03 -17.16 -9.87
N MET A 245 9.57 -16.17 -9.11
CA MET A 245 10.40 -15.40 -8.18
C MET A 245 10.60 -16.12 -6.85
N GLY A 246 9.56 -16.77 -6.32
CA GLY A 246 9.63 -17.47 -5.03
C GLY A 246 9.89 -16.59 -3.81
N THR A 247 9.78 -15.27 -3.93
CA THR A 247 10.08 -14.27 -2.88
C THR A 247 8.86 -13.67 -2.21
N PHE A 248 7.66 -13.82 -2.78
CA PHE A 248 6.38 -13.45 -2.18
C PHE A 248 5.40 -14.62 -2.21
N ALA A 249 4.24 -14.46 -1.59
CA ALA A 249 3.14 -15.41 -1.69
C ALA A 249 1.83 -14.71 -2.03
N LEU A 250 0.93 -15.41 -2.70
CA LEU A 250 -0.42 -14.89 -2.98
C LEU A 250 -1.27 -14.79 -1.72
N ARG A 251 -2.21 -13.85 -1.71
CA ARG A 251 -3.16 -13.66 -0.61
C ARG A 251 -3.87 -14.96 -0.24
N GLU A 252 -4.28 -15.75 -1.24
CA GLU A 252 -5.05 -16.99 -1.05
C GLU A 252 -4.29 -18.10 -0.29
N THR A 253 -2.96 -18.01 -0.20
CA THR A 253 -2.13 -18.99 0.54
C THR A 253 -1.67 -18.49 1.90
N LYS A 254 -1.90 -17.20 2.21
CA LYS A 254 -1.52 -16.58 3.48
C LYS A 254 -2.56 -16.85 4.57
N ARG A 255 -2.07 -16.94 5.82
CA ARG A 255 -2.94 -16.98 7.00
C ARG A 255 -3.57 -15.59 7.21
N MET A 256 -4.89 -15.50 7.07
CA MET A 256 -5.62 -14.27 7.38
C MET A 256 -5.68 -14.06 8.89
N PRO A 257 -5.38 -12.85 9.41
CA PRO A 257 -5.48 -12.58 10.83
C PRO A 257 -6.96 -12.41 11.24
N GLY A 258 -7.31 -12.95 12.40
CA GLY A 258 -8.69 -12.93 12.90
C GLY A 258 -9.21 -11.54 13.29
N MET A 259 -8.34 -10.52 13.35
CA MET A 259 -8.77 -9.14 13.60
C MET A 259 -9.67 -8.58 12.49
N LEU A 260 -9.58 -9.14 11.27
CA LEU A 260 -10.42 -8.74 10.13
C LEU A 260 -11.93 -8.95 10.36
N ASP A 261 -12.30 -9.85 11.26
CA ASP A 261 -13.70 -10.15 11.59
C ASP A 261 -14.32 -9.16 12.59
N TYR A 262 -13.54 -8.20 13.08
CA TYR A 262 -13.94 -7.31 14.15
C TYR A 262 -13.92 -5.85 13.72
N PHE A 263 -14.99 -5.14 14.07
CA PHE A 263 -15.00 -3.68 14.00
C PHE A 263 -13.93 -3.10 14.92
N GLY A 264 -13.12 -2.20 14.37
CA GLY A 264 -11.98 -1.63 15.08
C GLY A 264 -12.02 -0.11 15.30
N TRP A 265 -11.08 0.34 16.11
CA TRP A 265 -10.80 1.75 16.35
C TRP A 265 -9.28 1.99 16.35
N CYS A 266 -8.83 3.08 15.76
CA CYS A 266 -7.42 3.48 15.77
C CYS A 266 -7.26 4.89 16.34
N THR A 267 -6.22 5.08 17.16
CA THR A 267 -6.03 6.28 17.98
C THR A 267 -5.36 7.46 17.26
N TRP A 268 -4.66 7.23 16.15
CA TRP A 268 -3.79 8.22 15.47
C TRP A 268 -4.47 9.56 15.32
N ASP A 269 -5.68 9.52 14.83
CA ASP A 269 -6.30 10.70 14.26
C ASP A 269 -7.14 11.44 15.34
N ALA A 270 -7.36 10.78 16.48
CA ALA A 270 -7.97 11.34 17.68
C ALA A 270 -6.93 12.09 18.55
N PHE A 271 -5.74 11.52 18.69
CA PHE A 271 -4.73 12.01 19.62
C PHE A 271 -3.43 12.48 18.96
N TYR A 272 -3.14 12.03 17.74
CA TYR A 272 -1.79 12.01 17.18
C TYR A 272 -0.82 11.45 18.23
N THR A 273 0.30 12.11 18.44
CA THR A 273 1.31 11.73 19.42
C THR A 273 0.86 11.87 20.89
N ASP A 274 -0.30 12.47 21.16
CA ASP A 274 -0.82 12.71 22.52
C ASP A 274 -1.57 11.51 23.12
N VAL A 275 -1.55 10.35 22.44
CA VAL A 275 -2.26 9.14 22.89
C VAL A 275 -1.85 8.79 24.33
N ASN A 276 -2.85 8.50 25.16
CA ASN A 276 -2.67 8.19 26.58
C ASN A 276 -3.78 7.24 27.08
N PRO A 277 -3.57 6.55 28.22
CA PRO A 277 -4.55 5.61 28.74
C PRO A 277 -5.95 6.19 28.89
N GLN A 278 -6.11 7.38 29.47
CA GLN A 278 -7.42 7.98 29.73
C GLN A 278 -8.19 8.23 28.42
N GLY A 279 -7.54 8.83 27.42
CA GLY A 279 -8.15 9.06 26.12
C GLY A 279 -8.61 7.78 25.43
N ILE A 280 -7.85 6.69 25.57
CA ILE A 280 -8.24 5.37 25.05
C ILE A 280 -9.49 4.85 25.77
N LYS A 281 -9.56 4.97 27.10
CA LYS A 281 -10.75 4.56 27.88
C LYS A 281 -12.00 5.32 27.44
N ASP A 282 -11.88 6.63 27.31
CA ASP A 282 -12.99 7.51 26.93
C ASP A 282 -13.50 7.19 25.52
N GLY A 283 -12.58 6.95 24.57
CA GLY A 283 -12.93 6.56 23.20
C GLY A 283 -13.66 5.22 23.12
N LEU A 284 -13.16 4.18 23.81
CA LEU A 284 -13.80 2.86 23.86
C LEU A 284 -15.17 2.90 24.55
N LYS A 285 -15.28 3.68 25.63
CA LYS A 285 -16.56 3.91 26.32
C LYS A 285 -17.57 4.57 25.40
N SER A 286 -17.17 5.63 24.70
CA SER A 286 -18.04 6.34 23.76
C SER A 286 -18.57 5.44 22.64
N LEU A 287 -17.71 4.59 22.05
CA LEU A 287 -18.14 3.63 21.02
C LEU A 287 -19.09 2.57 21.57
N SER A 288 -18.86 2.12 22.80
CA SER A 288 -19.70 1.13 23.48
C SER A 288 -21.09 1.70 23.83
N GLU A 289 -21.13 2.89 24.42
CA GLU A 289 -22.37 3.63 24.72
C GLU A 289 -23.12 4.00 23.43
N GLY A 290 -22.39 4.18 22.34
CA GLY A 290 -22.95 4.40 21.01
C GLY A 290 -23.50 3.17 20.30
N GLY A 291 -23.51 1.99 20.94
CA GLY A 291 -24.06 0.75 20.39
C GLY A 291 -23.17 0.05 19.36
N THR A 292 -21.96 0.55 19.11
CA THR A 292 -21.02 -0.03 18.14
C THR A 292 -19.65 -0.29 18.82
N PRO A 293 -19.60 -1.21 19.81
CA PRO A 293 -18.39 -1.44 20.58
C PRO A 293 -17.25 -1.94 19.68
N ALA A 294 -16.11 -1.23 19.68
CA ALA A 294 -14.91 -1.70 19.01
C ALA A 294 -14.36 -2.94 19.72
N ARG A 295 -14.07 -3.98 18.93
CA ARG A 295 -13.45 -5.24 19.41
C ARG A 295 -12.01 -5.37 18.95
N PHE A 296 -11.55 -4.46 18.10
CA PHE A 296 -10.18 -4.31 17.67
C PHE A 296 -9.69 -2.88 17.98
N LEU A 297 -8.50 -2.74 18.55
CA LEU A 297 -7.88 -1.45 18.85
C LEU A 297 -6.49 -1.38 18.22
N ILE A 298 -6.17 -0.26 17.56
CA ILE A 298 -4.79 0.11 17.21
C ILE A 298 -4.39 1.31 18.09
N ILE A 299 -3.42 1.11 18.96
CA ILE A 299 -2.71 2.20 19.65
C ILE A 299 -1.64 2.70 18.70
N ASP A 300 -1.99 3.75 17.95
CA ASP A 300 -1.12 4.37 16.97
C ASP A 300 -0.03 5.24 17.63
N ASP A 301 0.79 5.92 16.82
CA ASP A 301 1.99 6.65 17.23
C ASP A 301 1.78 7.56 18.46
N GLY A 302 2.76 7.50 19.38
CA GLY A 302 2.84 8.30 20.59
C GLY A 302 2.97 7.46 21.86
N TRP A 303 2.86 6.13 21.80
CA TRP A 303 3.04 5.27 22.98
C TRP A 303 4.52 4.94 23.28
N GLN A 304 5.40 5.13 22.30
CA GLN A 304 6.82 4.77 22.37
C GLN A 304 7.64 5.76 23.19
N ASP A 305 8.73 5.28 23.77
CA ASP A 305 9.74 6.12 24.40
C ASP A 305 10.72 6.67 23.36
N VAL A 306 10.59 7.95 23.05
CA VAL A 306 11.28 8.63 21.96
C VAL A 306 11.99 9.88 22.43
N GLY A 307 13.19 10.08 21.90
CA GLY A 307 14.00 11.28 22.09
C GLY A 307 14.03 12.09 20.80
N ASN A 308 13.97 13.41 20.92
CA ASN A 308 14.08 14.30 19.77
C ASN A 308 15.08 15.41 20.04
N GLU A 309 16.30 15.26 19.51
CA GLU A 309 17.36 16.26 19.66
C GLU A 309 17.09 17.57 18.90
N PHE A 310 16.14 17.54 17.96
CA PHE A 310 15.74 18.68 17.14
C PHE A 310 14.56 19.47 17.75
N GLN A 311 14.05 19.03 18.90
CA GLN A 311 12.98 19.70 19.64
C GLN A 311 13.36 19.81 21.11
N LYS A 312 13.81 20.99 21.55
CA LYS A 312 14.12 21.23 22.96
C LYS A 312 12.86 21.54 23.76
N GLU A 313 12.87 21.12 25.01
CA GLU A 313 11.79 21.41 25.95
C GLU A 313 11.67 22.93 26.19
N GLY A 314 10.45 23.45 26.10
CA GLY A 314 10.17 24.88 26.26
C GLY A 314 10.37 25.74 25.00
N GLU A 315 10.96 25.20 23.93
CA GLU A 315 11.04 25.88 22.64
C GLU A 315 9.77 25.66 21.79
N PRO A 316 9.41 26.61 20.90
CA PRO A 316 8.35 26.39 19.92
C PRO A 316 8.61 25.13 19.09
N LEU A 317 7.54 24.47 18.66
CA LEU A 317 7.65 23.30 17.78
C LEU A 317 8.34 23.72 16.47
N THR A 318 9.50 23.13 16.19
CA THR A 318 10.14 23.29 14.88
C THR A 318 9.40 22.40 13.89
N GLU A 319 8.82 23.00 12.85
CA GLU A 319 8.04 22.24 11.87
C GLU A 319 8.86 21.11 11.25
N GLY A 320 8.27 19.91 11.22
CA GLY A 320 8.89 18.70 10.68
C GLY A 320 9.85 18.00 11.63
N SER A 321 10.23 18.61 12.77
CA SER A 321 11.17 18.00 13.73
C SER A 321 10.67 16.68 14.30
N GLN A 322 9.36 16.45 14.33
CA GLN A 322 8.77 15.19 14.78
C GLN A 322 9.29 13.97 14.00
N PHE A 323 9.61 14.14 12.72
CA PHE A 323 10.14 13.08 11.88
C PHE A 323 11.62 12.77 12.15
N GLY A 324 12.30 13.62 12.93
CA GLY A 324 13.66 13.37 13.44
C GLY A 324 13.69 12.65 14.80
N GLY A 325 12.54 12.38 15.41
CA GLY A 325 12.48 11.64 16.69
C GLY A 325 13.03 10.22 16.56
N ARG A 326 13.70 9.72 17.60
CA ARG A 326 14.34 8.39 17.59
C ARG A 326 13.91 7.57 18.79
N LEU A 327 13.78 6.26 18.59
CA LEU A 327 13.43 5.33 19.65
C LEU A 327 14.56 5.22 20.69
N LEU A 328 14.27 5.53 21.95
CA LEU A 328 15.21 5.43 23.08
C LEU A 328 15.14 4.07 23.78
N SER A 329 13.95 3.48 23.81
CA SER A 329 13.67 2.17 24.39
C SER A 329 12.58 1.47 23.57
N ILE A 330 12.64 0.15 23.51
CA ILE A 330 11.55 -0.68 22.98
C ILE A 330 10.32 -0.71 23.90
N LYS A 331 10.46 -0.18 25.13
CA LYS A 331 9.39 -0.14 26.12
C LYS A 331 8.48 1.07 25.89
N VAL A 332 7.27 0.95 26.42
CA VAL A 332 6.31 2.04 26.46
C VAL A 332 6.86 3.25 27.22
N ASN A 333 6.43 4.45 26.84
CA ASN A 333 6.80 5.67 27.56
C ASN A 333 6.05 5.86 28.89
N SER A 334 6.43 6.92 29.59
CA SER A 334 5.90 7.28 30.91
C SER A 334 4.40 7.55 30.96
N LYS A 335 3.70 7.74 29.82
CA LYS A 335 2.25 7.94 29.79
C LYS A 335 1.46 6.70 30.21
N PHE A 336 2.06 5.52 30.13
CA PHE A 336 1.45 4.24 30.51
C PHE A 336 1.99 3.70 31.85
N HIS A 337 2.72 4.54 32.59
CA HIS A 337 3.20 4.23 33.94
C HIS A 337 2.42 5.02 34.98
N LYS A 338 2.20 4.40 36.14
CA LYS A 338 1.55 5.07 37.27
C LYS A 338 2.37 6.27 37.73
N LYS A 339 1.74 7.45 37.80
CA LYS A 339 2.31 8.62 38.47
C LYS A 339 2.05 8.50 39.97
N GLY A 340 3.06 8.79 40.80
CA GLY A 340 3.12 8.43 42.22
C GLY A 340 1.94 8.85 43.11
N ASN A 341 1.09 9.80 42.68
CA ASN A 341 -0.04 10.31 43.46
C ASN A 341 -1.44 9.97 42.88
N GLU A 342 -1.54 9.12 41.84
CA GLU A 342 -2.84 8.77 41.27
C GLU A 342 -3.57 7.70 42.12
N PRO A 343 -4.88 7.86 42.39
CA PRO A 343 -5.66 6.91 43.18
C PRO A 343 -5.51 5.47 42.67
N LEU A 344 -5.42 4.52 43.59
CA LEU A 344 -5.20 3.08 43.33
C LEU A 344 -6.16 2.45 42.31
N ASN A 345 -7.31 3.08 42.04
CA ASN A 345 -8.40 2.49 41.26
C ASN A 345 -8.54 3.02 39.82
N GLU A 346 -7.76 4.02 39.39
CA GLU A 346 -8.04 4.71 38.10
C GLU A 346 -6.91 4.66 37.05
N ALA A 347 -5.65 4.48 37.45
CA ALA A 347 -4.51 4.46 36.53
C ALA A 347 -3.83 3.09 36.44
N PRO A 348 -3.56 2.56 35.23
CA PRO A 348 -2.84 1.30 35.07
C PRO A 348 -1.38 1.44 35.55
N SER A 349 -0.84 0.40 36.19
CA SER A 349 0.54 0.47 36.71
C SER A 349 1.59 0.36 35.60
N ASN A 350 1.23 -0.31 34.50
CA ASN A 350 2.05 -0.56 33.32
C ASN A 350 1.14 -0.86 32.10
N LEU A 351 1.73 -1.02 30.91
CA LEU A 351 0.98 -1.30 29.68
C LEU A 351 0.19 -2.62 29.76
N LYS A 352 0.75 -3.67 30.36
CA LYS A 352 0.07 -4.96 30.50
C LYS A 352 -1.23 -4.86 31.30
N ASP A 353 -1.19 -4.20 32.46
CA ASP A 353 -2.36 -4.00 33.30
C ASP A 353 -3.42 -3.17 32.56
N PHE A 354 -2.96 -2.15 31.80
CA PHE A 354 -3.85 -1.34 30.98
C PHE A 354 -4.56 -2.17 29.91
N VAL A 355 -3.81 -2.94 29.12
CA VAL A 355 -4.33 -3.80 28.05
C VAL A 355 -5.28 -4.86 28.61
N SER A 356 -4.92 -5.50 29.72
CA SER A 356 -5.77 -6.45 30.42
C SER A 356 -7.09 -5.83 30.86
N TRP A 357 -7.05 -4.62 31.44
CA TRP A 357 -8.24 -3.91 31.89
C TRP A 357 -9.17 -3.53 30.74
N ILE A 358 -8.67 -2.91 29.66
CA ILE A 358 -9.52 -2.53 28.51
C ILE A 358 -10.12 -3.75 27.80
N ARG A 359 -9.43 -4.91 27.81
CA ARG A 359 -9.97 -6.16 27.28
C ARG A 359 -11.16 -6.66 28.09
N MET A 360 -11.03 -6.66 29.41
CA MET A 360 -12.11 -7.09 30.30
C MET A 360 -13.30 -6.14 30.24
N GLU A 361 -13.05 -4.83 30.36
CA GLU A 361 -14.09 -3.80 30.46
C GLU A 361 -14.84 -3.63 29.13
N PHE A 362 -14.11 -3.52 28.01
CA PHE A 362 -14.69 -3.22 26.70
C PHE A 362 -14.75 -4.44 25.78
N GLY A 363 -14.49 -5.65 26.29
CA GLY A 363 -14.56 -6.89 25.51
C GLY A 363 -13.65 -6.95 24.29
N LEU A 364 -12.51 -6.22 24.29
CA LEU A 364 -11.57 -6.21 23.16
C LEU A 364 -11.02 -7.61 22.87
N LYS A 365 -10.96 -7.96 21.58
CA LYS A 365 -10.41 -9.21 21.06
C LYS A 365 -8.97 -9.03 20.59
N TYR A 366 -8.68 -7.91 19.94
CA TYR A 366 -7.37 -7.60 19.40
C TYR A 366 -6.89 -6.22 19.84
N VAL A 367 -5.64 -6.12 20.29
CA VAL A 367 -4.96 -4.85 20.55
C VAL A 367 -3.64 -4.84 19.80
N TYR A 368 -3.51 -3.98 18.80
CA TYR A 368 -2.29 -3.74 18.05
C TYR A 368 -1.65 -2.42 18.47
N VAL A 369 -0.35 -2.30 18.25
CA VAL A 369 0.39 -1.04 18.43
C VAL A 369 1.13 -0.66 17.17
N TRP A 370 1.33 0.63 16.95
CA TRP A 370 2.06 1.14 15.78
C TRP A 370 3.58 1.24 16.05
N HIS A 371 4.41 0.97 15.06
CA HIS A 371 5.80 1.42 15.03
C HIS A 371 6.27 1.64 13.58
N ALA A 372 7.33 2.43 13.39
CA ALA A 372 7.98 2.52 12.08
C ALA A 372 8.86 1.28 11.84
N LEU A 373 9.14 0.93 10.58
CA LEU A 373 10.03 -0.18 10.23
C LEU A 373 11.41 -0.02 10.89
N MET A 374 11.92 1.21 10.97
CA MET A 374 13.19 1.55 11.63
C MET A 374 13.00 1.90 13.12
N GLY A 375 11.99 1.35 13.79
CA GLY A 375 11.66 1.62 15.19
C GLY A 375 10.81 2.88 15.38
N TYR A 376 11.31 4.04 14.97
CA TYR A 376 10.55 5.29 14.92
C TYR A 376 10.92 6.09 13.66
N TRP A 377 10.28 7.25 13.43
CA TRP A 377 10.47 8.06 12.21
C TRP A 377 11.94 8.33 11.87
N GLY A 378 12.73 8.83 12.84
CA GLY A 378 14.17 9.09 12.70
C GLY A 378 15.05 7.89 13.05
N GLY A 379 14.49 6.70 13.19
CA GLY A 379 15.24 5.48 13.49
C GLY A 379 15.36 5.14 14.98
N VAL A 380 16.41 4.38 15.32
CA VAL A 380 16.71 3.94 16.69
C VAL A 380 17.93 4.66 17.23
N GLN A 381 17.85 5.24 18.43
CA GLN A 381 18.95 6.00 19.03
C GLN A 381 20.19 5.10 19.21
N PRO A 382 21.37 5.49 18.69
CA PRO A 382 22.55 4.61 18.68
C PRO A 382 23.21 4.41 20.06
N ASP A 383 23.13 5.42 20.93
CA ASP A 383 23.90 5.43 22.20
C ASP A 383 23.05 5.21 23.46
N ALA A 384 21.74 5.01 23.33
CA ALA A 384 20.91 4.75 24.50
C ALA A 384 21.17 3.33 25.05
N PRO A 385 21.14 3.13 26.39
CA PRO A 385 21.54 1.87 27.03
C PRO A 385 20.83 0.61 26.49
N GLU A 386 19.54 0.72 26.15
CA GLU A 386 18.74 -0.42 25.68
C GLU A 386 18.88 -0.68 24.17
N THR A 387 19.29 0.32 23.39
CA THR A 387 19.30 0.27 21.92
C THR A 387 20.69 0.16 21.32
N LYS A 388 21.76 0.46 22.07
CA LYS A 388 23.15 0.40 21.60
C LYS A 388 23.55 -0.94 20.99
N LYS A 389 22.95 -2.04 21.44
CA LYS A 389 23.19 -3.39 20.91
C LYS A 389 22.79 -3.56 19.43
N TYR A 390 21.88 -2.73 18.92
CA TYR A 390 21.41 -2.76 17.54
C TYR A 390 22.36 -2.06 16.55
N LYS A 391 23.41 -1.40 17.05
CA LYS A 391 24.47 -0.78 16.24
C LYS A 391 23.91 0.15 15.15
N SER A 392 22.91 0.95 15.49
CA SER A 392 22.31 1.89 14.54
C SER A 392 23.34 2.93 14.09
N ASN A 393 23.28 3.32 12.82
CA ASN A 393 24.16 4.34 12.24
C ASN A 393 23.33 5.43 11.58
N LEU A 394 23.74 6.70 11.74
CA LEU A 394 23.07 7.81 11.08
C LEU A 394 23.29 7.74 9.56
N ARG A 395 22.19 7.77 8.81
CA ARG A 395 22.19 7.85 7.35
C ARG A 395 21.24 8.94 6.89
N TYR A 396 21.58 9.56 5.78
CA TYR A 396 20.73 10.55 5.13
C TYR A 396 20.06 9.88 3.93
N PRO A 397 18.73 9.73 3.95
CA PRO A 397 17.98 9.22 2.81
C PRO A 397 18.30 9.95 1.50
N VAL A 398 18.33 9.20 0.40
CA VAL A 398 18.48 9.71 -0.97
C VAL A 398 17.33 9.18 -1.82
N GLN A 399 16.42 10.05 -2.24
CA GLN A 399 15.31 9.67 -3.12
C GLN A 399 15.77 9.47 -4.57
N SER A 400 15.18 8.49 -5.26
CA SER A 400 15.51 8.23 -6.66
C SER A 400 14.91 9.30 -7.60
N PRO A 401 15.51 9.53 -8.78
CA PRO A 401 14.96 10.47 -9.76
C PRO A 401 13.53 10.13 -10.18
N GLY A 402 13.13 8.85 -10.18
CA GLY A 402 11.76 8.43 -10.51
C GLY A 402 10.75 8.91 -9.46
N VAL A 403 11.10 8.81 -8.17
CA VAL A 403 10.26 9.31 -7.07
C VAL A 403 10.20 10.85 -7.10
N LEU A 404 11.34 11.51 -7.31
CA LEU A 404 11.44 12.98 -7.37
C LEU A 404 10.73 13.61 -8.56
N ALA A 405 10.45 12.84 -9.63
CA ALA A 405 9.62 13.28 -10.75
C ALA A 405 8.13 13.42 -10.39
N ASN A 406 7.73 12.94 -9.21
CA ASN A 406 6.36 12.98 -8.70
C ASN A 406 6.23 13.95 -7.50
N MET A 407 5.23 13.74 -6.64
CA MET A 407 4.98 14.61 -5.49
C MET A 407 5.94 14.29 -4.34
N ARG A 408 6.61 15.32 -3.80
CA ARG A 408 7.41 15.20 -2.58
C ARG A 408 6.53 15.00 -1.35
N ASP A 409 7.05 14.28 -0.38
CA ASP A 409 6.38 14.01 0.88
C ASP A 409 7.11 14.70 2.04
N ILE A 410 6.37 15.41 2.89
CA ILE A 410 6.97 16.20 3.97
C ILE A 410 7.68 15.33 5.01
N ALA A 411 7.19 14.12 5.29
CA ALA A 411 7.84 13.22 6.22
C ALA A 411 9.18 12.76 5.65
N MET A 412 9.21 12.42 4.35
CA MET A 412 10.43 12.05 3.65
C MET A 412 11.44 13.19 3.62
N ASP A 413 11.01 14.40 3.26
CA ASP A 413 11.89 15.59 3.23
C ASP A 413 12.48 15.92 4.61
N CYS A 414 11.71 15.70 5.67
CA CYS A 414 12.21 15.87 7.04
C CYS A 414 13.20 14.76 7.43
N MET A 415 12.97 13.52 7.04
CA MET A 415 13.93 12.43 7.26
C MET A 415 15.23 12.63 6.45
N GLU A 416 15.18 13.20 5.24
CA GLU A 416 16.36 13.65 4.49
C GLU A 416 17.14 14.72 5.26
N LYS A 417 16.44 15.67 5.89
CA LYS A 417 17.05 16.78 6.62
C LYS A 417 17.68 16.33 7.94
N TYR A 418 16.96 15.55 8.75
CA TYR A 418 17.36 15.18 10.11
C TYR A 418 18.16 13.88 10.17
N GLY A 419 18.12 13.08 9.10
CA GLY A 419 18.74 11.76 9.01
C GLY A 419 17.97 10.70 9.81
N VAL A 420 18.19 9.46 9.42
CA VAL A 420 17.59 8.27 10.03
C VAL A 420 18.71 7.43 10.64
N CYS A 421 18.61 7.09 11.92
CA CYS A 421 19.50 6.14 12.57
C CYS A 421 19.09 4.70 12.23
N THR A 422 19.70 4.18 11.17
CA THR A 422 19.38 2.89 10.57
C THR A 422 20.00 1.75 11.36
N ILE A 423 19.20 0.79 11.79
CA ILE A 423 19.65 -0.43 12.47
C ILE A 423 20.61 -1.19 11.53
N ASP A 424 21.70 -1.72 12.08
CA ASP A 424 22.61 -2.60 11.32
C ASP A 424 21.80 -3.80 10.80
N PRO A 425 21.83 -4.10 9.48
CA PRO A 425 21.10 -5.24 8.93
C PRO A 425 21.40 -6.56 9.66
N ALA A 426 22.62 -6.76 10.17
CA ALA A 426 22.96 -7.96 10.95
C ALA A 426 22.23 -8.05 12.31
N LYS A 427 21.65 -6.95 12.79
CA LYS A 427 20.95 -6.82 14.07
C LYS A 427 19.44 -6.67 13.96
N VAL A 428 18.89 -6.53 12.75
CA VAL A 428 17.45 -6.28 12.56
C VAL A 428 16.57 -7.42 13.09
N SER A 429 16.99 -8.69 12.99
CA SER A 429 16.24 -9.81 13.56
C SER A 429 16.21 -9.79 15.09
N GLU A 430 17.33 -9.41 15.72
CA GLU A 430 17.41 -9.22 17.16
C GLU A 430 16.49 -8.08 17.61
N PHE A 431 16.50 -6.97 16.88
CA PHE A 431 15.61 -5.82 17.15
C PHE A 431 14.13 -6.20 17.13
N TYR A 432 13.65 -6.83 16.05
CA TYR A 432 12.23 -7.20 15.98
C TYR A 432 11.85 -8.23 17.02
N ASP A 433 12.72 -9.22 17.29
CA ASP A 433 12.44 -10.23 18.30
C ASP A 433 12.35 -9.64 19.71
N ASP A 434 13.22 -8.69 20.05
CA ASP A 434 13.14 -7.99 21.32
C ASP A 434 11.89 -7.12 21.42
N LEU A 435 11.59 -6.33 20.37
CA LEU A 435 10.43 -5.43 20.35
C LEU A 435 9.13 -6.22 20.43
N HIS A 436 8.91 -7.19 19.54
CA HIS A 436 7.69 -7.98 19.53
C HIS A 436 7.60 -8.90 20.74
N GLY A 437 8.72 -9.45 21.23
CA GLY A 437 8.74 -10.23 22.47
C GLY A 437 8.31 -9.40 23.67
N TYR A 438 8.79 -8.15 23.77
CA TYR A 438 8.30 -7.20 24.77
C TYR A 438 6.80 -6.93 24.61
N LEU A 439 6.32 -6.60 23.41
CA LEU A 439 4.91 -6.31 23.17
C LEU A 439 3.98 -7.47 23.56
N VAL A 440 4.34 -8.69 23.20
CA VAL A 440 3.60 -9.90 23.62
C VAL A 440 3.61 -10.07 25.14
N SER A 441 4.72 -9.74 25.82
CA SER A 441 4.77 -9.76 27.29
C SER A 441 3.81 -8.77 27.95
N GLN A 442 3.41 -7.72 27.22
CA GLN A 442 2.43 -6.70 27.61
C GLN A 442 1.00 -7.02 27.12
N ASP A 443 0.75 -8.25 26.69
CA ASP A 443 -0.52 -8.73 26.15
C ASP A 443 -0.99 -7.99 24.87
N VAL A 444 -0.07 -7.44 24.08
CA VAL A 444 -0.36 -6.90 22.74
C VAL A 444 -0.44 -8.06 21.72
N ASP A 445 -1.43 -8.03 20.83
CA ASP A 445 -1.70 -9.12 19.88
C ASP A 445 -1.02 -8.96 18.52
N GLY A 446 -0.56 -7.76 18.18
CA GLY A 446 0.00 -7.46 16.86
C GLY A 446 0.52 -6.05 16.70
N VAL A 447 0.92 -5.74 15.47
CA VAL A 447 1.53 -4.45 15.12
C VAL A 447 1.00 -3.86 13.82
N LYS A 448 0.99 -2.53 13.74
CA LYS A 448 0.93 -1.77 12.49
C LYS A 448 2.33 -1.22 12.21
N VAL A 449 2.90 -1.52 11.04
CA VAL A 449 4.29 -1.18 10.72
C VAL A 449 4.35 -0.21 9.55
N ASP A 450 4.70 1.04 9.84
CA ASP A 450 4.77 2.14 8.86
C ASP A 450 6.18 2.37 8.33
N VAL A 451 6.30 3.34 7.41
CA VAL A 451 7.57 3.86 6.88
C VAL A 451 8.39 2.76 6.17
N GLN A 452 7.74 1.76 5.57
CA GLN A 452 8.44 0.57 5.07
C GLN A 452 9.33 0.85 3.84
N ASN A 453 8.88 1.71 2.92
CA ASN A 453 9.66 2.04 1.73
C ASN A 453 10.92 2.87 2.03
N ILE A 454 11.20 3.26 3.28
CA ILE A 454 12.41 4.04 3.61
C ILE A 454 13.69 3.33 3.16
N LEU A 455 13.68 1.99 3.15
CA LEU A 455 14.82 1.16 2.78
C LEU A 455 15.38 1.52 1.40
N GLU A 456 14.53 1.90 0.43
CA GLU A 456 14.99 2.25 -0.91
C GLU A 456 15.89 3.51 -0.94
N THR A 457 15.79 4.35 0.08
CA THR A 457 16.53 5.62 0.17
C THR A 457 17.81 5.54 0.99
N ILE A 458 17.98 4.48 1.79
CA ILE A 458 19.13 4.30 2.69
C ILE A 458 20.03 3.14 2.29
N ALA A 459 19.78 2.53 1.13
CA ALA A 459 20.37 1.27 0.70
C ALA A 459 21.85 1.34 0.26
N THR A 460 22.39 2.53 0.01
CA THR A 460 23.77 2.72 -0.47
C THR A 460 24.80 2.12 0.50
N GLY A 461 25.63 1.18 0.04
CA GLY A 461 26.59 0.45 0.87
C GLY A 461 25.96 -0.63 1.75
N LEU A 462 24.70 -1.00 1.52
CA LEU A 462 23.99 -2.10 2.20
C LEU A 462 23.50 -3.20 1.24
N GLY A 463 24.05 -3.24 0.02
CA GLY A 463 23.70 -4.28 -0.94
C GLY A 463 22.51 -3.93 -1.84
N GLY A 464 22.12 -2.66 -1.90
CA GLY A 464 21.03 -2.20 -2.77
C GLY A 464 19.64 -2.38 -2.18
N ARG A 465 18.66 -1.68 -2.79
CA ARG A 465 17.29 -1.57 -2.30
C ARG A 465 16.57 -2.92 -2.24
N VAL A 466 16.83 -3.78 -3.21
CA VAL A 466 16.17 -5.08 -3.35
C VAL A 466 16.61 -6.02 -2.22
N LEU A 467 17.92 -6.17 -2.04
CA LEU A 467 18.49 -7.04 -0.99
C LEU A 467 18.15 -6.53 0.41
N LEU A 468 18.29 -5.21 0.65
CA LEU A 468 17.98 -4.62 1.94
C LEU A 468 16.50 -4.81 2.30
N THR A 469 15.59 -4.56 1.34
CA THR A 469 14.16 -4.76 1.54
C THR A 469 13.83 -6.21 1.84
N ARG A 470 14.39 -7.15 1.08
CA ARG A 470 14.23 -8.58 1.35
C ARG A 470 14.63 -8.94 2.78
N HIS A 471 15.80 -8.49 3.21
CA HIS A 471 16.35 -8.84 4.51
C HIS A 471 15.47 -8.31 5.66
N PHE A 472 15.02 -7.06 5.57
CA PHE A 472 14.14 -6.45 6.57
C PHE A 472 12.75 -7.09 6.59
N GLN A 473 12.16 -7.36 5.42
CA GLN A 473 10.86 -8.04 5.33
C GLN A 473 10.93 -9.46 5.89
N GLU A 474 11.96 -10.23 5.54
CA GLU A 474 12.15 -11.57 6.09
C GLU A 474 12.32 -11.55 7.62
N ALA A 475 13.09 -10.60 8.16
CA ALA A 475 13.28 -10.46 9.60
C ALA A 475 11.98 -10.08 10.32
N LEU A 476 11.23 -9.14 9.75
CA LEU A 476 9.93 -8.69 10.27
C LEU A 476 8.95 -9.87 10.32
N GLU A 477 8.73 -10.55 9.19
CA GLU A 477 7.79 -11.66 9.08
C GLU A 477 8.19 -12.88 9.94
N LYS A 478 9.49 -13.16 10.09
CA LYS A 478 9.99 -14.20 11.01
C LYS A 478 9.65 -13.84 12.45
N SER A 479 9.84 -12.58 12.84
CA SER A 479 9.54 -12.13 14.20
C SER A 479 8.05 -12.14 14.50
N ILE A 480 7.19 -11.74 13.54
CA ILE A 480 5.74 -11.84 13.68
C ILE A 480 5.33 -13.29 13.95
N ALA A 481 5.80 -14.22 13.12
CA ALA A 481 5.46 -15.64 13.25
C ALA A 481 6.02 -16.30 14.52
N LYS A 482 7.12 -15.77 15.07
CA LYS A 482 7.74 -16.28 16.30
C LYS A 482 6.99 -15.81 17.55
N ASN A 483 6.62 -14.53 17.61
CA ASN A 483 6.15 -13.90 18.83
C ASN A 483 4.61 -13.86 18.93
N PHE A 484 3.91 -13.53 17.84
CA PHE A 484 2.45 -13.40 17.86
C PHE A 484 1.75 -14.74 17.56
N ARG A 485 0.57 -14.95 18.15
CA ARG A 485 -0.22 -16.18 17.97
C ARG A 485 -0.86 -16.28 16.59
N ASP A 486 -1.04 -15.14 15.93
CA ASP A 486 -1.68 -15.00 14.64
C ASP A 486 -0.79 -14.20 13.69
N ASN A 487 -1.19 -14.08 12.43
CA ASN A 487 -0.48 -13.28 11.43
C ASN A 487 -0.72 -11.77 11.64
N SER A 488 -0.41 -11.31 12.85
CA SER A 488 -0.91 -10.06 13.40
C SER A 488 -0.08 -8.85 13.01
N ILE A 489 -0.07 -8.54 11.71
CA ILE A 489 0.62 -7.39 11.16
C ILE A 489 -0.24 -6.66 10.12
N ILE A 490 -0.25 -5.33 10.21
CA ILE A 490 -0.74 -4.43 9.17
C ILE A 490 0.48 -3.69 8.62
N CYS A 491 0.85 -3.95 7.37
CA CYS A 491 1.91 -3.21 6.70
C CYS A 491 1.40 -1.86 6.18
N CYS A 492 2.25 -0.84 6.15
CA CYS A 492 1.86 0.51 5.78
C CYS A 492 3.04 1.29 5.20
N MET A 493 2.77 2.27 4.33
CA MET A 493 3.78 3.01 3.56
C MET A 493 4.75 2.11 2.78
N GLY A 494 4.26 0.94 2.35
CA GLY A 494 5.04 -0.15 1.77
C GLY A 494 4.61 -0.50 0.35
N GLN A 495 4.12 0.46 -0.44
CA GLN A 495 3.57 0.18 -1.77
C GLN A 495 4.62 0.10 -2.87
N SER A 496 5.92 0.04 -2.55
CA SER A 496 6.95 -0.26 -3.54
C SER A 496 6.86 -1.73 -3.95
N THR A 497 7.13 -2.03 -5.22
CA THR A 497 7.32 -3.40 -5.69
C THR A 497 8.47 -4.11 -4.98
N ASP A 498 9.42 -3.37 -4.38
CA ASP A 498 10.41 -3.96 -3.46
C ASP A 498 9.73 -4.69 -2.30
N SER A 499 8.68 -4.11 -1.70
CA SER A 499 8.00 -4.70 -0.55
C SER A 499 6.94 -5.72 -0.99
N ILE A 500 6.22 -5.44 -2.09
CA ILE A 500 5.17 -6.33 -2.61
C ILE A 500 5.77 -7.69 -3.00
N TYR A 501 6.88 -7.70 -3.74
CA TYR A 501 7.54 -8.94 -4.20
C TYR A 501 8.41 -9.61 -3.13
N HIS A 502 8.46 -9.09 -1.90
CA HIS A 502 9.06 -9.76 -0.74
C HIS A 502 8.04 -10.10 0.37
N SER A 503 6.74 -9.90 0.13
CA SER A 503 5.68 -10.21 1.10
C SER A 503 5.28 -11.68 1.06
N LYS A 504 5.93 -12.54 1.86
CA LYS A 504 5.61 -13.97 1.92
C LYS A 504 4.52 -14.31 2.91
N ARG A 505 4.50 -13.66 4.07
CA ARG A 505 3.60 -14.01 5.18
C ARG A 505 2.63 -12.87 5.50
N SER A 506 3.09 -11.63 5.49
CA SER A 506 2.25 -10.47 5.80
C SER A 506 1.03 -10.46 4.89
N ALA A 507 -0.16 -10.48 5.51
CA ALA A 507 -1.41 -10.66 4.78
C ALA A 507 -2.17 -9.35 4.53
N ILE A 508 -1.74 -8.23 5.12
CA ILE A 508 -2.47 -6.96 5.07
C ILE A 508 -1.50 -5.83 4.78
N THR A 509 -1.86 -4.95 3.85
CA THR A 509 -1.13 -3.69 3.62
C THR A 509 -2.09 -2.54 3.34
N ARG A 510 -1.77 -1.34 3.85
CA ARG A 510 -2.47 -0.09 3.53
C ARG A 510 -2.40 0.18 2.02
N ALA A 511 -3.56 0.43 1.42
CA ALA A 511 -3.75 0.47 -0.03
C ALA A 511 -3.85 1.89 -0.62
N SER A 512 -3.69 2.94 0.18
CA SER A 512 -3.61 4.33 -0.27
C SER A 512 -2.85 5.22 0.72
N ASP A 513 -2.59 6.46 0.28
CA ASP A 513 -2.34 7.60 1.17
C ASP A 513 -3.45 7.70 2.23
N ASP A 514 -3.17 8.38 3.34
CA ASP A 514 -4.18 8.52 4.40
C ASP A 514 -5.46 9.21 3.89
N TYR A 515 -6.52 9.06 4.65
CA TYR A 515 -7.78 9.73 4.37
C TYR A 515 -7.80 11.14 5.00
N TRP A 516 -7.83 12.19 4.16
CA TRP A 516 -7.98 13.59 4.60
C TRP A 516 -9.45 14.04 4.55
N PRO A 517 -10.16 14.12 5.68
CA PRO A 517 -11.62 14.32 5.71
C PRO A 517 -12.02 15.78 5.57
N LYS A 518 -11.14 16.70 6.00
CA LYS A 518 -11.37 18.14 5.90
C LYS A 518 -11.33 18.63 4.46
N ASP A 519 -10.78 17.83 3.53
CA ASP A 519 -10.75 18.12 2.12
C ASP A 519 -11.86 17.32 1.39
N PRO A 520 -12.94 17.98 0.93
CA PRO A 520 -14.03 17.31 0.21
C PRO A 520 -13.58 16.64 -1.10
N THR A 521 -12.47 17.10 -1.71
CA THR A 521 -11.97 16.49 -2.95
C THR A 521 -11.33 15.13 -2.72
N LYS A 522 -10.91 14.84 -1.48
CA LYS A 522 -10.24 13.59 -1.13
C LYS A 522 -11.19 12.43 -0.88
N GLN A 523 -12.49 12.68 -0.74
CA GLN A 523 -13.49 11.64 -0.40
C GLN A 523 -13.57 10.58 -1.50
N SER A 524 -13.95 10.99 -2.71
CA SER A 524 -14.06 10.10 -3.87
C SER A 524 -12.70 9.64 -4.37
N LEU A 525 -11.69 10.51 -4.29
CA LEU A 525 -10.33 10.22 -4.70
C LEU A 525 -9.71 9.09 -3.88
N HIS A 526 -9.89 9.10 -2.55
CA HIS A 526 -9.42 8.04 -1.66
C HIS A 526 -10.01 6.70 -2.07
N ILE A 527 -11.34 6.64 -2.24
CA ILE A 527 -12.05 5.41 -2.63
C ILE A 527 -11.64 4.93 -4.02
N ALA A 528 -11.45 5.84 -4.98
CA ALA A 528 -10.93 5.48 -6.30
C ALA A 528 -9.51 4.90 -6.19
N ALA A 529 -8.61 5.55 -5.46
CA ALA A 529 -7.24 5.09 -5.30
C ALA A 529 -7.17 3.69 -4.68
N VAL A 530 -7.83 3.47 -3.53
CA VAL A 530 -7.83 2.13 -2.89
C VAL A 530 -8.48 1.07 -3.76
N ALA A 531 -9.56 1.37 -4.48
CA ALA A 531 -10.24 0.40 -5.32
C ALA A 531 -9.37 -0.04 -6.52
N PHE A 532 -8.72 0.89 -7.20
CA PHE A 532 -7.83 0.56 -8.32
C PHE A 532 -6.52 -0.09 -7.85
N ASN A 533 -5.92 0.39 -6.76
CA ASN A 533 -4.73 -0.23 -6.18
C ASN A 533 -5.01 -1.67 -5.73
N SER A 534 -6.24 -1.97 -5.31
CA SER A 534 -6.67 -3.32 -4.93
C SER A 534 -6.64 -4.32 -6.10
N ILE A 535 -6.61 -3.88 -7.36
CA ILE A 535 -6.44 -4.79 -8.52
C ILE A 535 -5.09 -5.50 -8.43
N PHE A 536 -4.03 -4.78 -8.09
CA PHE A 536 -2.68 -5.33 -7.98
C PHE A 536 -2.39 -5.85 -6.57
N LEU A 537 -2.60 -5.02 -5.54
CA LEU A 537 -2.29 -5.39 -4.15
C LEU A 537 -3.16 -6.56 -3.67
N GLY A 538 -4.40 -6.65 -4.15
CA GLY A 538 -5.38 -7.67 -3.75
C GLY A 538 -4.99 -9.11 -4.07
N GLU A 539 -4.07 -9.31 -5.02
CA GLU A 539 -3.53 -10.64 -5.33
C GLU A 539 -2.50 -11.12 -4.29
N VAL A 540 -1.84 -10.19 -3.59
CA VAL A 540 -0.75 -10.49 -2.63
C VAL A 540 -1.23 -10.35 -1.18
N VAL A 541 -2.11 -9.40 -0.89
CA VAL A 541 -2.58 -9.07 0.46
C VAL A 541 -4.05 -8.66 0.47
N VAL A 542 -4.68 -8.65 1.63
CA VAL A 542 -5.94 -7.92 1.86
C VAL A 542 -5.61 -6.43 1.88
N PRO A 543 -6.13 -5.64 0.92
CA PRO A 543 -5.89 -4.21 0.89
C PRO A 543 -6.61 -3.55 2.08
N ASP A 544 -5.88 -2.84 2.90
CA ASP A 544 -6.42 -2.04 4.00
C ASP A 544 -6.75 -0.63 3.50
N TRP A 545 -8.04 -0.28 3.53
CA TRP A 545 -8.59 0.94 2.93
C TRP A 545 -8.51 2.16 3.87
N ASP A 546 -7.74 2.05 4.95
CA ASP A 546 -7.58 3.05 6.00
C ASP A 546 -8.83 3.28 6.84
N MET A 547 -8.66 3.99 7.94
CA MET A 547 -9.74 4.51 8.78
C MET A 547 -10.67 5.44 8.02
N PHE A 548 -11.87 5.64 8.56
CA PHE A 548 -12.74 6.76 8.17
C PHE A 548 -13.41 7.40 9.38
N TYR A 549 -13.92 8.61 9.17
CA TYR A 549 -14.71 9.31 10.19
C TYR A 549 -16.14 8.79 10.18
N SER A 550 -16.57 8.22 11.30
CA SER A 550 -17.97 7.83 11.50
C SER A 550 -18.90 9.05 11.64
N LYS A 551 -18.38 10.19 12.13
CA LYS A 551 -19.09 11.47 12.22
C LYS A 551 -18.61 12.42 11.13
N HIS A 552 -19.06 12.20 9.90
CA HIS A 552 -18.73 13.02 8.73
C HIS A 552 -19.82 12.94 7.68
N HIS A 553 -19.98 13.97 6.84
CA HIS A 553 -21.01 13.99 5.79
C HIS A 553 -20.86 12.85 4.75
N ALA A 554 -19.64 12.31 4.61
CA ALA A 554 -19.33 11.19 3.73
C ALA A 554 -19.19 9.84 4.49
N ALA A 555 -19.59 9.77 5.77
CA ALA A 555 -19.39 8.57 6.59
C ALA A 555 -20.05 7.33 6.00
N GLU A 556 -21.31 7.43 5.56
CA GLU A 556 -22.05 6.33 4.95
C GLU A 556 -21.36 5.83 3.67
N PHE A 557 -20.93 6.75 2.79
CA PHE A 557 -20.18 6.43 1.58
C PHE A 557 -18.91 5.63 1.89
N HIS A 558 -18.13 6.07 2.89
CA HIS A 558 -16.90 5.40 3.31
C HIS A 558 -17.15 4.04 3.99
N ALA A 559 -18.23 3.92 4.77
CA ALA A 559 -18.62 2.68 5.45
C ALA A 559 -19.05 1.62 4.43
N VAL A 560 -19.94 1.97 3.50
CA VAL A 560 -20.42 1.06 2.44
C VAL A 560 -19.27 0.62 1.54
N ALA A 561 -18.38 1.55 1.17
CA ALA A 561 -17.22 1.23 0.33
C ALA A 561 -16.30 0.17 0.97
N ARG A 562 -16.04 0.26 2.27
CA ARG A 562 -15.22 -0.74 3.00
C ARG A 562 -15.92 -2.08 3.16
N ALA A 563 -17.22 -2.05 3.44
CA ALA A 563 -18.04 -3.25 3.55
C ALA A 563 -18.07 -4.05 2.22
N ILE A 564 -18.19 -3.36 1.08
CA ILE A 564 -18.15 -3.98 -0.25
C ILE A 564 -16.72 -4.40 -0.63
N GLY A 565 -15.71 -3.61 -0.25
CA GLY A 565 -14.30 -3.87 -0.56
C GLY A 565 -13.70 -5.11 0.12
N GLY A 566 -14.37 -5.69 1.12
CA GLY A 566 -13.89 -6.87 1.83
C GLY A 566 -12.63 -6.63 2.65
N CYS A 567 -12.46 -5.41 3.15
CA CYS A 567 -11.31 -4.96 3.94
C CYS A 567 -11.68 -4.83 5.43
N GLY A 568 -10.68 -4.66 6.30
CA GLY A 568 -10.91 -4.36 7.71
C GLY A 568 -11.71 -3.06 7.87
N VAL A 569 -12.69 -3.07 8.78
CA VAL A 569 -13.53 -1.90 9.05
C VAL A 569 -13.19 -1.35 10.43
N TYR A 570 -12.48 -0.23 10.43
CA TYR A 570 -12.17 0.47 11.66
C TYR A 570 -12.28 1.98 11.47
N VAL A 571 -12.76 2.64 12.51
CA VAL A 571 -13.09 4.07 12.48
C VAL A 571 -12.08 4.88 13.27
N ARG A 572 -12.27 6.19 13.17
CA ARG A 572 -11.83 7.16 14.17
C ARG A 572 -13.02 7.90 14.77
N SER A 573 -12.88 8.34 16.02
CA SER A 573 -13.77 9.29 16.69
C SER A 573 -12.99 10.55 17.05
N GLY A 574 -13.54 11.74 16.79
CA GLY A 574 -12.88 13.01 17.14
C GLY A 574 -12.95 13.30 18.65
N ARG A 575 -12.09 14.20 19.16
CA ARG A 575 -12.02 14.58 20.59
C ARG A 575 -13.29 15.21 21.17
N ASP A 576 -14.36 15.40 20.39
CA ASP A 576 -15.57 16.06 20.86
C ASP A 576 -16.47 15.07 21.63
N PHE A 577 -15.92 14.56 22.73
CA PHE A 577 -16.60 13.73 23.71
C PHE A 577 -17.42 14.58 24.72
N SER A 578 -17.41 15.91 24.56
CA SER A 578 -17.99 16.87 25.51
C SER A 578 -19.36 17.45 25.13
N GLN A 579 -20.01 17.03 24.04
CA GLN A 579 -21.37 17.52 23.72
C GLN A 579 -22.36 16.37 23.53
N HIS A 580 -23.18 16.16 24.57
CA HIS A 580 -24.25 15.17 24.63
C HIS A 580 -25.38 15.44 23.62
N LYS A 581 -25.87 14.37 22.96
CA LYS A 581 -27.29 13.93 22.92
C LYS A 581 -27.37 12.49 22.37
N PRO A 582 -28.19 11.59 22.95
CA PRO A 582 -28.22 10.16 22.65
C PRO A 582 -28.98 9.78 21.35
N HIS A 583 -29.04 10.68 20.38
CA HIS A 583 -29.83 10.46 19.16
C HIS A 583 -29.08 10.93 17.92
N SER A 584 -28.05 10.18 17.51
CA SER A 584 -27.60 10.08 16.12
C SER A 584 -26.33 9.23 16.05
N ILE A 585 -26.46 7.93 16.30
CA ILE A 585 -25.57 6.92 15.72
C ILE A 585 -26.49 6.00 14.92
N MET A 586 -26.94 6.52 13.78
CA MET A 586 -27.42 5.79 12.61
C MET A 586 -27.10 6.65 11.40
#